data_AF-L7U5B6-F1
#
_entry.id   AF-L7U5B6-F1
#
_cell.length_a   1.000
_cell.length_b   1.000
_cell.length_c   1.000
_cell.angle_alpha   90.00
_cell.angle_beta   90.00
_cell.angle_gamma   90.00
#
_symmetry.space_group_name_H-M   'P 1'
#
loop_
_entity.id
_entity.type
_entity.pdbx_description
1 polymer ?
#
loop_
_entity_poly.entity_id
_entity_poly.type
_entity_poly.pdbx_seq_one_letter_code
_entity_poly.pdbx_strand_id
1 'polypeptide(L)'
;MRPASDGALFRLCALWLACAATGSLAQSEEAPASARTSVRRALVVAFNGSDAPGMEPLRYADDDGVRWAETLRRLGVDVVLLTVADADTAKVERPLLTDVRAPTLEALDEAVAMLAQRNSADRAAGHEVDFLFIYVGHGRTSESSRAYLTLADGRLDQESLYSRVVERLDADYVHLLVDACHAAGVVGSRGGDPLVLTRLRRALEQEQLAGHPRVGAIFAESSEGETHEWSRIRAGVFSHAARSALLGGADVNHDGLVEYSELDAFVAAAIRGVKSPQARLAVRTFPPALSPSRPLIGHAPEGPRLHLPASPGGARISVEDASGVRLADAHQAAGEALTLALPEREVYWLRTPKGEARVRRADLDTDAPPHFTAPEVAQRGATEESLLQGLFALPFGRDFYEGYVTSSGIAAVDFSGPVLSVEPSGVPRSLGLEAGFTLSTAPLGGAGVARGLALSWRLPGPGLVRWGVRVSYAMAPNAWRDSASLQRVSALAVGGLSGRGNLAPFAEVGAGWLMLVVDRSNSRQGDAAGFTARSAAGLRWRPGDFGLRAGVTVDLDSAREDGRRRARLVPGLELGLER
;
A
#
# COMPACT_ATOMS: atom_id res chain seq x y z
N MET A 1 67.57 -36.98 42.99
CA MET A 1 68.12 -36.82 41.63
C MET A 1 67.28 -35.78 40.90
N ARG A 2 67.89 -34.64 40.52
CA ARG A 2 67.42 -33.74 39.44
C ARG A 2 67.72 -34.41 38.07
N PRO A 3 67.18 -33.98 36.91
CA PRO A 3 66.65 -32.64 36.55
C PRO A 3 65.20 -32.64 36.00
N ALA A 4 64.45 -31.52 36.08
CA ALA A 4 64.33 -30.41 35.09
C ALA A 4 63.65 -30.84 33.78
N SER A 5 62.79 -30.09 33.08
CA SER A 5 62.29 -28.71 33.18
C SER A 5 61.29 -28.53 32.01
N ASP A 6 60.31 -27.66 32.24
CA ASP A 6 59.72 -26.69 31.29
C ASP A 6 59.16 -27.11 29.92
N GLY A 7 58.00 -26.51 29.59
CA GLY A 7 57.79 -26.06 28.20
C GLY A 7 56.36 -25.99 27.69
N ALA A 8 55.64 -24.94 28.09
CA ALA A 8 54.81 -24.10 27.23
C ALA A 8 53.69 -24.72 26.35
N LEU A 9 52.45 -24.47 26.82
CA LEU A 9 51.33 -23.91 26.07
C LEU A 9 51.72 -23.25 24.72
N PHE A 10 51.09 -23.69 23.61
CA PHE A 10 50.42 -22.83 22.62
C PHE A 10 49.75 -23.66 21.49
N ARG A 11 48.51 -23.27 21.14
CA ARG A 11 47.81 -23.37 19.83
C ARG A 11 47.12 -24.68 19.35
N LEU A 12 45.78 -24.57 19.36
CA LEU A 12 44.83 -24.58 18.23
C LEU A 12 44.75 -25.77 17.25
N CYS A 13 43.49 -26.17 17.07
CA CYS A 13 42.79 -26.57 15.83
C CYS A 13 42.47 -28.05 15.56
N ALA A 14 41.15 -28.26 15.44
CA ALA A 14 40.43 -29.10 14.47
C ALA A 14 40.02 -30.54 14.85
N LEU A 15 38.74 -30.65 15.21
CA LEU A 15 37.69 -31.54 14.66
C LEU A 15 38.00 -33.04 14.43
N TRP A 16 37.22 -33.95 15.06
CA TRP A 16 36.15 -34.74 14.40
C TRP A 16 35.41 -35.68 15.39
N LEU A 17 34.06 -35.65 15.33
CA LEU A 17 33.03 -36.70 15.53
C LEU A 17 33.01 -37.63 16.76
N ALA A 18 31.85 -37.71 17.45
CA ALA A 18 30.80 -38.72 17.19
C ALA A 18 29.71 -38.77 18.29
N CYS A 19 28.50 -39.19 17.89
CA CYS A 19 27.41 -39.77 18.69
C CYS A 19 26.48 -38.85 19.50
N ALA A 20 25.35 -38.46 18.88
CA ALA A 20 24.02 -38.86 19.37
C ALA A 20 22.93 -38.47 18.34
N ALA A 21 22.50 -39.44 17.54
CA ALA A 21 21.23 -39.41 16.83
C ALA A 21 20.52 -40.73 17.18
N THR A 22 19.29 -40.65 17.68
CA THR A 22 18.08 -41.27 17.10
C THR A 22 16.93 -41.15 18.09
N GLY A 23 15.94 -40.35 17.72
CA GLY A 23 14.67 -40.18 18.41
C GLY A 23 13.76 -39.30 17.54
N SER A 24 13.60 -39.70 16.27
CA SER A 24 12.70 -39.03 15.33
C SER A 24 11.28 -39.47 15.67
N LEU A 25 10.52 -38.59 16.31
CA LEU A 25 9.07 -38.64 16.30
C LEU A 25 8.64 -38.39 14.85
N ALA A 26 8.04 -39.39 14.23
CA ALA A 26 7.34 -39.25 12.97
C ALA A 26 6.22 -38.21 13.15
N GLN A 27 6.50 -36.98 12.72
CA GLN A 27 5.44 -36.06 12.32
C GLN A 27 4.92 -36.60 11.00
N SER A 28 3.64 -36.96 11.00
CA SER A 28 2.89 -37.17 9.77
C SER A 28 2.96 -35.87 8.97
N GLU A 29 3.79 -35.86 7.93
CA GLU A 29 3.69 -34.90 6.84
C GLU A 29 2.31 -35.13 6.20
N GLU A 30 1.34 -34.31 6.59
CA GLU A 30 0.18 -34.07 5.75
C GLU A 30 0.72 -33.56 4.41
N ALA A 31 0.61 -34.40 3.39
CA ALA A 31 0.88 -33.99 2.02
C ALA A 31 0.10 -32.69 1.75
N PRO A 32 0.71 -31.67 1.13
CA PRO A 32 0.00 -30.44 0.82
C PRO A 32 -1.22 -30.81 -0.01
N ALA A 33 -2.40 -30.43 0.49
CA ALA A 33 -3.63 -30.49 -0.30
C ALA A 33 -3.31 -29.82 -1.63
N SER A 34 -3.31 -30.59 -2.72
CA SER A 34 -3.11 -30.08 -4.07
C SER A 34 -4.02 -28.86 -4.23
N ALA A 35 -3.45 -27.65 -4.29
CA ALA A 35 -4.21 -26.43 -4.44
C ALA A 35 -5.10 -26.61 -5.66
N ARG A 36 -6.42 -26.66 -5.46
CA ARG A 36 -7.36 -26.79 -6.58
C ARG A 36 -7.12 -25.60 -7.48
N THR A 37 -6.87 -25.85 -8.77
CA THR A 37 -6.72 -24.77 -9.74
C THR A 37 -8.05 -24.00 -9.80
N SER A 38 -8.02 -22.70 -9.49
CA SER A 38 -9.20 -21.84 -9.56
C SER A 38 -9.39 -21.33 -10.99
N VAL A 39 -10.60 -21.49 -11.53
CA VAL A 39 -11.01 -20.87 -12.80
C VAL A 39 -11.88 -19.66 -12.49
N ARG A 40 -11.58 -18.53 -13.13
CA ARG A 40 -12.35 -17.29 -12.99
C ARG A 40 -13.10 -16.96 -14.26
N ARG A 41 -14.39 -16.67 -14.12
CA ARG A 41 -15.25 -16.19 -15.20
C ARG A 41 -15.94 -14.89 -14.82
N ALA A 42 -16.29 -14.09 -15.81
CA ALA A 42 -17.06 -12.88 -15.60
C ALA A 42 -18.16 -12.67 -16.63
N LEU A 43 -19.25 -12.07 -16.16
CA LEU A 43 -20.26 -11.43 -17.00
C LEU A 43 -20.24 -9.94 -16.71
N VAL A 44 -19.89 -9.16 -17.71
CA VAL A 44 -19.92 -7.70 -17.66
C VAL A 44 -21.18 -7.23 -18.40
N VAL A 45 -22.03 -6.49 -17.70
CA VAL A 45 -23.25 -5.87 -18.25
C VAL A 45 -23.10 -4.36 -18.15
N ALA A 46 -23.13 -3.69 -19.29
CA ALA A 46 -23.00 -2.24 -19.37
C ALA A 46 -24.11 -1.66 -20.24
N PHE A 47 -24.78 -0.61 -19.76
CA PHE A 47 -25.86 0.00 -20.53
C PHE A 47 -25.99 1.50 -20.30
N ASN A 48 -25.93 2.26 -21.41
CA ASN A 48 -26.06 3.70 -21.38
C ASN A 48 -27.51 4.17 -21.19
N GLY A 49 -28.49 3.36 -21.63
CA GLY A 49 -29.88 3.81 -21.71
C GLY A 49 -30.58 3.90 -20.36
N SER A 50 -31.65 4.71 -20.34
CA SER A 50 -32.56 4.86 -19.21
C SER A 50 -33.96 4.42 -19.61
N ASP A 51 -34.71 3.86 -18.66
CA ASP A 51 -36.11 3.45 -18.82
C ASP A 51 -37.11 4.52 -18.35
N ALA A 52 -36.62 5.68 -17.92
CA ALA A 52 -37.44 6.76 -17.36
C ALA A 52 -37.62 7.94 -18.32
N PRO A 53 -38.87 8.43 -18.52
CA PRO A 53 -39.12 9.61 -19.32
C PRO A 53 -38.38 10.84 -18.79
N GLY A 54 -37.60 11.50 -19.66
CA GLY A 54 -36.88 12.74 -19.34
C GLY A 54 -35.55 12.56 -18.59
N MET A 55 -35.09 11.33 -18.39
CA MET A 55 -33.72 11.06 -17.92
C MET A 55 -32.80 10.90 -19.12
N GLU A 56 -31.74 11.70 -19.16
CA GLU A 56 -30.71 11.59 -20.19
C GLU A 56 -29.96 10.26 -20.06
N PRO A 57 -29.65 9.57 -21.18
CA PRO A 57 -28.75 8.44 -21.17
C PRO A 57 -27.39 8.79 -20.57
N LEU A 58 -26.77 7.80 -19.95
CA LEU A 58 -25.35 7.79 -19.63
C LEU A 58 -24.51 7.89 -20.90
N ARG A 59 -23.30 8.42 -20.77
CA ARG A 59 -22.38 8.66 -21.89
C ARG A 59 -21.26 7.65 -21.99
N TYR A 60 -20.89 6.98 -20.89
CA TYR A 60 -19.66 6.20 -20.84
C TYR A 60 -19.83 4.82 -20.19
N ALA A 61 -21.04 4.37 -19.83
CA ALA A 61 -21.21 3.05 -19.25
C ALA A 61 -20.76 1.94 -20.21
N ASP A 62 -21.01 2.10 -21.51
CA ASP A 62 -20.53 1.21 -22.57
C ASP A 62 -18.98 1.21 -22.70
N ASP A 63 -18.34 2.39 -22.75
CA ASP A 63 -16.88 2.54 -22.66
C ASP A 63 -16.32 1.80 -21.43
N ASP A 64 -16.98 1.97 -20.29
CA ASP A 64 -16.55 1.41 -19.00
C ASP A 64 -16.69 -0.12 -18.97
N GLY A 65 -17.78 -0.64 -19.54
CA GLY A 65 -18.00 -2.08 -19.70
C GLY A 65 -16.94 -2.73 -20.58
N VAL A 66 -16.55 -2.08 -21.68
CA VAL A 66 -15.45 -2.55 -22.53
C VAL A 66 -14.13 -2.60 -21.76
N ARG A 67 -13.83 -1.58 -20.96
CA ARG A 67 -12.61 -1.52 -20.14
C ARG A 67 -12.58 -2.52 -19.01
N TRP A 68 -13.73 -2.81 -18.40
CA TRP A 68 -13.89 -3.92 -17.47
C TRP A 68 -13.57 -5.25 -18.15
N ALA A 69 -14.12 -5.49 -19.34
CA ALA A 69 -13.86 -6.72 -20.08
C ALA A 69 -12.38 -6.86 -20.47
N GLU A 70 -11.75 -5.78 -20.94
CA GLU A 70 -10.32 -5.76 -21.24
C GLU A 70 -9.46 -6.04 -20.01
N THR A 71 -9.73 -5.36 -18.90
CA THR A 71 -8.99 -5.50 -17.64
C THR A 71 -9.09 -6.92 -17.10
N LEU A 72 -10.29 -7.48 -17.05
CA LEU A 72 -10.51 -8.83 -16.57
C LEU A 72 -9.83 -9.88 -17.47
N ARG A 73 -9.88 -9.72 -18.80
CA ARG A 73 -9.15 -10.59 -19.74
C ARG A 73 -7.64 -10.53 -19.53
N ARG A 74 -7.08 -9.33 -19.34
CA ARG A 74 -5.66 -9.14 -19.00
C ARG A 74 -5.27 -9.89 -17.73
N LEU A 75 -6.20 -9.97 -16.78
CA LEU A 75 -6.06 -10.64 -15.50
C LEU A 75 -6.40 -12.15 -15.56
N GLY A 76 -6.60 -12.71 -16.76
CA GLY A 76 -6.81 -14.15 -16.95
C GLY A 76 -8.24 -14.65 -16.72
N VAL A 77 -9.23 -13.75 -16.70
CA VAL A 77 -10.64 -14.08 -16.52
C VAL A 77 -11.31 -14.35 -17.88
N ASP A 78 -12.12 -15.40 -17.98
CA ASP A 78 -12.99 -15.67 -19.15
C ASP A 78 -14.21 -14.73 -19.10
N VAL A 79 -14.32 -13.79 -20.04
CA VAL A 79 -15.30 -12.68 -19.97
C VAL A 79 -16.33 -12.72 -21.09
N VAL A 80 -17.60 -12.68 -20.70
CA VAL A 80 -18.74 -12.34 -21.56
C VAL A 80 -19.12 -10.88 -21.34
N LEU A 81 -19.24 -10.11 -22.42
CA LEU A 81 -19.63 -8.69 -22.39
C LEU A 81 -20.99 -8.50 -23.05
N LEU A 82 -21.93 -7.91 -22.31
CA LEU A 82 -23.22 -7.44 -22.80
C LEU A 82 -23.26 -5.92 -22.76
N THR A 83 -23.28 -5.26 -23.91
CA THR A 83 -23.39 -3.81 -24.02
C THR A 83 -23.93 -3.38 -25.39
N VAL A 84 -24.37 -2.12 -25.48
CA VAL A 84 -24.64 -1.45 -26.76
C VAL A 84 -23.62 -0.33 -26.89
N ALA A 85 -22.55 -0.60 -27.64
CA ALA A 85 -21.52 0.41 -27.92
C ALA A 85 -22.10 1.56 -28.75
N ASP A 86 -21.89 2.78 -28.29
CA ASP A 86 -22.23 3.96 -29.06
C ASP A 86 -21.26 4.16 -30.26
N ALA A 87 -21.49 5.19 -31.06
CA ALA A 87 -20.68 5.43 -32.26
C ALA A 87 -19.20 5.72 -31.95
N ASP A 88 -18.90 6.34 -30.82
CA ASP A 88 -17.54 6.69 -30.42
C ASP A 88 -16.82 5.47 -29.85
N THR A 89 -17.47 4.70 -28.97
CA THR A 89 -16.98 3.42 -28.45
C THR A 89 -16.76 2.42 -29.57
N ALA A 90 -17.73 2.27 -30.49
CA ALA A 90 -17.61 1.34 -31.63
C ALA A 90 -16.47 1.71 -32.59
N LYS A 91 -16.07 2.98 -32.63
CA LYS A 91 -14.96 3.45 -33.45
C LYS A 91 -13.62 3.18 -32.80
N VAL A 92 -13.49 3.47 -31.50
CA VAL A 92 -12.23 3.36 -30.75
C VAL A 92 -11.94 1.91 -30.37
N GLU A 93 -12.94 1.19 -29.87
CA GLU A 93 -12.78 -0.12 -29.23
C GLU A 93 -13.20 -1.30 -30.11
N ARG A 94 -13.27 -1.09 -31.44
CA ARG A 94 -13.74 -2.10 -32.40
C ARG A 94 -13.17 -3.51 -32.18
N PRO A 95 -11.86 -3.71 -31.89
CA PRO A 95 -11.30 -5.05 -31.66
C PRO A 95 -11.91 -5.78 -30.46
N LEU A 96 -12.36 -5.04 -29.43
CA LEU A 96 -12.92 -5.59 -28.20
C LEU A 96 -14.41 -5.92 -28.30
N LEU A 97 -15.07 -5.52 -29.41
CA LEU A 97 -16.52 -5.60 -29.60
C LEU A 97 -16.99 -6.76 -30.49
N THR A 98 -16.10 -7.68 -30.89
CA THR A 98 -16.38 -8.72 -31.91
C THR A 98 -17.54 -9.66 -31.55
N ASP A 99 -17.70 -10.02 -30.28
CA ASP A 99 -18.72 -10.98 -29.80
C ASP A 99 -19.72 -10.34 -28.81
N VAL A 100 -19.90 -9.02 -28.90
CA VAL A 100 -20.75 -8.27 -27.96
C VAL A 100 -22.22 -8.37 -28.36
N ARG A 101 -23.08 -8.59 -27.36
CA ARG A 101 -24.54 -8.62 -27.51
C ARG A 101 -25.18 -7.50 -26.70
N ALA A 102 -26.36 -7.06 -27.11
CA ALA A 102 -27.13 -6.09 -26.34
C ALA A 102 -27.45 -6.65 -24.93
N PRO A 103 -27.49 -5.80 -23.89
CA PRO A 103 -27.80 -6.22 -22.53
C PRO A 103 -29.31 -6.36 -22.36
N THR A 104 -29.89 -7.40 -22.98
CA THR A 104 -31.29 -7.78 -22.81
C THR A 104 -31.44 -8.87 -21.75
N LEU A 105 -32.65 -9.04 -21.20
CA LEU A 105 -32.97 -10.15 -20.29
C LEU A 105 -32.73 -11.51 -20.96
N GLU A 106 -33.06 -11.65 -22.25
CA GLU A 106 -32.80 -12.87 -23.03
C GLU A 106 -31.30 -13.13 -23.18
N ALA A 107 -30.52 -12.12 -23.58
CA ALA A 107 -29.07 -12.28 -23.73
C ALA A 107 -28.36 -12.55 -22.39
N LEU A 108 -28.90 -12.01 -21.28
CA LEU A 108 -28.47 -12.30 -19.92
C LEU A 108 -28.71 -13.78 -19.57
N ASP A 109 -29.93 -14.28 -19.79
CA ASP A 109 -30.27 -15.68 -19.53
C ASP A 109 -29.41 -16.64 -20.36
N GLU A 110 -29.19 -16.33 -21.65
CA GLU A 110 -28.32 -17.13 -22.53
C GLU A 110 -26.86 -17.10 -22.09
N ALA A 111 -26.35 -15.93 -21.70
CA ALA A 111 -24.98 -15.80 -21.17
C ALA A 111 -24.80 -16.63 -19.91
N VAL A 112 -25.74 -16.54 -18.97
CA VAL A 112 -25.70 -17.31 -17.72
C VAL A 112 -25.79 -18.80 -17.99
N ALA A 113 -26.68 -19.25 -18.88
CA ALA A 113 -26.81 -20.67 -19.23
C ALA A 113 -25.51 -21.22 -19.85
N MET A 114 -24.88 -20.47 -20.76
CA MET A 114 -23.60 -20.84 -21.34
C MET A 114 -22.49 -20.90 -20.28
N LEU A 115 -22.40 -19.90 -19.40
CA LEU A 115 -21.40 -19.85 -18.33
C LEU A 115 -21.59 -20.97 -17.32
N ALA A 116 -22.83 -21.26 -16.94
CA ALA A 116 -23.17 -22.37 -16.05
C ALA A 116 -22.74 -23.73 -16.61
N GLN A 117 -22.93 -23.95 -17.91
CA GLN A 117 -22.46 -25.18 -18.56
C GLN A 117 -20.93 -25.32 -18.46
N ARG A 118 -20.18 -24.23 -18.68
CA ARG A 118 -18.71 -24.23 -18.57
C ARG A 118 -18.26 -24.41 -17.11
N ASN A 119 -18.91 -23.75 -16.17
CA ASN A 119 -18.62 -23.88 -14.74
C ASN A 119 -18.84 -25.31 -14.26
N SER A 120 -19.95 -25.93 -14.67
CA SER A 120 -20.23 -27.33 -14.33
C SER A 120 -19.19 -28.29 -14.88
N ALA A 121 -18.69 -28.05 -16.11
CA ALA A 121 -17.62 -28.85 -16.70
C ALA A 121 -16.30 -28.72 -15.93
N ASP A 122 -15.91 -27.51 -15.51
CA ASP A 122 -14.69 -27.31 -14.72
C ASP A 122 -14.79 -27.90 -13.32
N ARG A 123 -15.94 -27.77 -12.68
CA ARG A 123 -16.18 -28.39 -11.37
C ARG A 123 -16.16 -29.92 -11.46
N ALA A 124 -16.70 -30.49 -12.54
CA ALA A 124 -16.58 -31.93 -12.82
C ALA A 124 -15.12 -32.36 -13.06
N ALA A 125 -14.27 -31.46 -13.57
CA ALA A 125 -12.83 -31.66 -13.69
C ALA A 125 -12.04 -31.40 -12.39
N GLY A 126 -12.71 -31.03 -11.30
CA GLY A 126 -12.11 -30.81 -9.98
C GLY A 126 -11.54 -29.40 -9.76
N HIS A 127 -11.81 -28.46 -10.67
CA HIS A 127 -11.46 -27.05 -10.50
C HIS A 127 -12.46 -26.34 -9.57
N GLU A 128 -11.98 -25.35 -8.84
CA GLU A 128 -12.85 -24.42 -8.11
C GLU A 128 -13.20 -23.26 -9.04
N VAL A 129 -14.45 -22.80 -9.02
CA VAL A 129 -14.94 -21.75 -9.93
C VAL A 129 -15.37 -20.51 -9.16
N ASP A 130 -14.71 -19.38 -9.44
CA ASP A 130 -15.14 -18.06 -9.00
C ASP A 130 -15.78 -17.31 -10.17
N PHE A 131 -16.94 -16.70 -9.90
CA PHE A 131 -17.67 -15.93 -10.89
C PHE A 131 -17.76 -14.45 -10.49
N LEU A 132 -17.47 -13.54 -11.42
CA LEU A 132 -17.66 -12.11 -11.25
C LEU A 132 -18.84 -11.60 -12.09
N PHE A 133 -19.84 -11.01 -11.43
CA PHE A 133 -20.87 -10.23 -12.10
C PHE A 133 -20.53 -8.75 -11.98
N ILE A 134 -20.32 -8.09 -13.11
CA ILE A 134 -20.04 -6.65 -13.15
C ILE A 134 -21.19 -5.94 -13.83
N TYR A 135 -21.75 -4.93 -13.17
CA TYR A 135 -22.76 -4.06 -13.76
C TYR A 135 -22.32 -2.60 -13.74
N VAL A 136 -22.45 -1.92 -14.87
CA VAL A 136 -22.26 -0.48 -15.01
C VAL A 136 -23.47 0.12 -15.72
N GLY A 137 -24.17 1.05 -15.06
CA GLY A 137 -25.31 1.70 -15.68
C GLY A 137 -26.24 2.37 -14.67
N HIS A 138 -27.44 2.70 -15.12
CA HIS A 138 -28.46 3.24 -14.22
C HIS A 138 -28.96 2.18 -13.23
N GLY A 139 -29.13 2.59 -11.98
CA GLY A 139 -29.90 1.88 -10.98
C GLY A 139 -30.90 2.82 -10.34
N ARG A 140 -32.09 2.32 -10.05
CA ARG A 140 -33.25 3.13 -9.66
C ARG A 140 -34.08 2.41 -8.62
N THR A 141 -35.00 3.15 -8.01
CA THR A 141 -36.06 2.58 -7.16
C THR A 141 -37.41 2.72 -7.87
N SER A 142 -38.22 1.65 -7.89
CA SER A 142 -39.57 1.65 -8.44
C SER A 142 -40.55 2.43 -7.54
N GLU A 143 -41.77 2.65 -8.04
CA GLU A 143 -42.88 3.19 -7.22
C GLU A 143 -43.18 2.32 -5.99
N SER A 144 -42.89 1.02 -6.06
CA SER A 144 -43.01 0.06 -4.96
C SER A 144 -41.78 0.02 -4.03
N SER A 145 -40.89 0.99 -4.12
CA SER A 145 -39.64 1.06 -3.32
C SER A 145 -38.68 -0.11 -3.54
N ARG A 146 -38.78 -0.83 -4.68
CA ARG A 146 -37.84 -1.91 -5.06
C ARG A 146 -36.73 -1.33 -5.93
N ALA A 147 -35.47 -1.54 -5.55
CA ALA A 147 -34.38 -1.14 -6.41
C ALA A 147 -34.21 -2.10 -7.60
N TYR A 148 -33.77 -1.58 -8.73
CA TYR A 148 -33.49 -2.35 -9.95
C TYR A 148 -32.38 -1.69 -10.77
N LEU A 149 -31.77 -2.50 -11.64
CA LEU A 149 -30.80 -2.10 -12.66
C LEU A 149 -31.50 -2.08 -14.02
N THR A 150 -31.15 -1.12 -14.87
CA THR A 150 -31.77 -0.95 -16.19
C THR A 150 -31.07 -1.78 -17.27
N LEU A 151 -31.85 -2.54 -18.04
CA LEU A 151 -31.40 -3.29 -19.22
C LEU A 151 -32.04 -2.70 -20.48
N ALA A 152 -31.58 -3.15 -21.65
CA ALA A 152 -32.06 -2.62 -22.93
C ALA A 152 -33.55 -2.88 -23.19
N ASP A 153 -34.08 -3.98 -22.66
CA ASP A 153 -35.47 -4.44 -22.84
C ASP A 153 -36.22 -4.66 -21.52
N GLY A 154 -35.63 -4.28 -20.39
CA GLY A 154 -36.19 -4.66 -19.09
C GLY A 154 -35.44 -4.11 -17.87
N ARG A 155 -35.74 -4.72 -16.73
CA ARG A 155 -35.17 -4.36 -15.41
C ARG A 155 -34.65 -5.60 -14.73
N LEU A 156 -33.54 -5.47 -14.03
CA LEU A 156 -32.96 -6.51 -13.19
C LEU A 156 -33.02 -6.05 -11.73
N ASP A 157 -34.05 -6.48 -11.02
CA ASP A 157 -34.17 -6.25 -9.57
C ASP A 157 -33.46 -7.34 -8.76
N GLN A 158 -33.47 -7.23 -7.43
CA GLN A 158 -32.79 -8.18 -6.55
C GLN A 158 -33.26 -9.63 -6.81
N GLU A 159 -34.56 -9.87 -6.80
CA GLU A 159 -35.13 -11.21 -7.00
C GLU A 159 -34.71 -11.80 -8.36
N SER A 160 -34.73 -10.98 -9.41
CA SER A 160 -34.30 -11.38 -10.75
C SER A 160 -32.79 -11.62 -10.82
N LEU A 161 -31.96 -10.79 -10.18
CA LEU A 161 -30.50 -10.98 -10.11
C LEU A 161 -30.16 -12.32 -9.47
N TYR A 162 -30.76 -12.64 -8.33
CA TYR A 162 -30.48 -13.91 -7.64
C TYR A 162 -31.00 -15.10 -8.44
N SER A 163 -32.28 -15.10 -8.84
CA SER A 163 -32.91 -16.24 -9.52
C SER A 163 -32.45 -16.48 -10.95
N ARG A 164 -32.00 -15.45 -11.67
CA ARG A 164 -31.52 -15.56 -13.06
C ARG A 164 -30.01 -15.69 -13.18
N VAL A 165 -29.25 -15.10 -12.24
CA VAL A 165 -27.78 -15.06 -12.31
C VAL A 165 -27.19 -15.93 -11.21
N VAL A 166 -27.28 -15.50 -9.94
CA VAL A 166 -26.55 -16.11 -8.82
C VAL A 166 -26.85 -17.60 -8.66
N GLU A 167 -28.13 -17.98 -8.67
CA GLU A 167 -28.56 -19.35 -8.42
C GLU A 167 -28.34 -20.29 -9.62
N ARG A 168 -28.13 -19.74 -10.82
CA ARG A 168 -28.02 -20.52 -12.06
C ARG A 168 -26.59 -20.76 -12.53
N LEU A 169 -25.62 -19.99 -12.05
CA LEU A 169 -24.24 -20.00 -12.55
C LEU A 169 -23.43 -21.26 -12.18
N ASP A 170 -23.88 -22.10 -11.24
CA ASP A 170 -23.14 -23.28 -10.75
C ASP A 170 -21.66 -22.99 -10.41
N ALA A 171 -21.40 -21.89 -9.71
CA ALA A 171 -20.07 -21.47 -9.25
C ALA A 171 -19.88 -21.74 -7.75
N ASP A 172 -18.62 -21.93 -7.32
CA ASP A 172 -18.28 -22.12 -5.90
C ASP A 172 -18.32 -20.79 -5.13
N TYR A 173 -17.97 -19.68 -5.78
CA TYR A 173 -18.14 -18.31 -5.26
C TYR A 173 -18.68 -17.37 -6.34
N VAL A 174 -19.50 -16.40 -5.93
CA VAL A 174 -20.06 -15.36 -6.80
C VAL A 174 -19.73 -13.98 -6.21
N HIS A 175 -19.11 -13.13 -7.01
CA HIS A 175 -18.67 -11.79 -6.65
C HIS A 175 -19.45 -10.76 -7.45
N LEU A 176 -20.22 -9.92 -6.77
CA LEU A 176 -21.04 -8.88 -7.39
C LEU A 176 -20.31 -7.53 -7.29
N LEU A 177 -19.99 -6.91 -8.42
CA LEU A 177 -19.41 -5.57 -8.50
C LEU A 177 -20.37 -4.66 -9.26
N VAL A 178 -21.02 -3.73 -8.56
CA VAL A 178 -22.10 -2.91 -9.14
C VAL A 178 -21.80 -1.42 -9.02
N ASP A 179 -21.65 -0.77 -10.17
CA ASP A 179 -21.50 0.68 -10.33
C ASP A 179 -22.83 1.27 -10.84
N ALA A 180 -23.73 1.57 -9.90
CA ALA A 180 -25.05 2.12 -10.19
C ALA A 180 -25.64 2.88 -9.00
N CYS A 181 -26.41 3.93 -9.26
CA CYS A 181 -27.22 4.55 -8.21
C CYS A 181 -28.18 3.52 -7.58
N HIS A 182 -28.42 3.57 -6.27
CA HIS A 182 -29.28 2.61 -5.55
C HIS A 182 -28.87 1.11 -5.64
N ALA A 183 -27.61 0.80 -6.00
CA ALA A 183 -27.13 -0.58 -6.12
C ALA A 183 -27.33 -1.44 -4.85
N ALA A 184 -27.28 -0.83 -3.67
CA ALA A 184 -27.50 -1.49 -2.38
C ALA A 184 -28.86 -2.18 -2.26
N GLY A 185 -29.91 -1.63 -2.85
CA GLY A 185 -31.25 -2.25 -2.81
C GLY A 185 -31.43 -3.39 -3.81
N VAL A 186 -30.51 -3.55 -4.78
CA VAL A 186 -30.49 -4.66 -5.75
C VAL A 186 -29.59 -5.78 -5.25
N VAL A 187 -28.45 -5.42 -4.68
CA VAL A 187 -27.43 -6.37 -4.20
C VAL A 187 -27.71 -6.81 -2.76
N GLY A 188 -28.35 -5.96 -1.95
CA GLY A 188 -28.71 -6.14 -0.54
C GLY A 188 -30.15 -5.68 -0.20
N SER A 189 -30.42 -5.36 1.06
CA SER A 189 -31.80 -5.32 1.61
C SER A 189 -32.59 -4.00 1.44
N ARG A 190 -33.90 -4.11 1.72
CA ARG A 190 -34.98 -3.12 1.50
C ARG A 190 -34.79 -1.76 2.19
N GLY A 191 -35.27 -0.71 1.51
CA GLY A 191 -35.32 0.66 2.00
C GLY A 191 -36.27 0.89 3.19
N GLY A 192 -35.88 1.80 4.06
CA GLY A 192 -36.73 2.39 5.11
C GLY A 192 -36.32 3.86 5.38
N ASP A 193 -37.06 4.51 6.28
CA ASP A 193 -37.02 5.93 6.70
C ASP A 193 -35.64 6.45 7.22
N PRO A 194 -35.13 7.64 6.80
CA PRO A 194 -33.71 8.01 6.88
C PRO A 194 -33.07 8.17 8.27
N LEU A 195 -33.81 8.21 9.38
CA LEU A 195 -33.28 8.66 10.67
C LEU A 195 -32.87 7.55 11.67
N VAL A 196 -33.05 6.25 11.35
CA VAL A 196 -32.69 5.13 12.27
C VAL A 196 -31.85 4.01 11.61
N LEU A 197 -31.47 4.15 10.33
CA LEU A 197 -31.26 2.96 9.49
C LEU A 197 -29.84 2.50 9.14
N THR A 198 -28.77 3.21 9.47
CA THR A 198 -27.44 2.78 8.97
C THR A 198 -26.96 1.46 9.57
N ARG A 199 -27.29 1.16 10.84
CA ARG A 199 -26.96 -0.13 11.48
C ARG A 199 -27.96 -1.25 11.14
N LEU A 200 -29.23 -0.91 10.95
CA LEU A 200 -30.29 -1.88 10.63
C LEU A 200 -30.23 -2.31 9.15
N ARG A 201 -29.90 -1.41 8.21
CA ARG A 201 -29.65 -1.76 6.80
C ARG A 201 -28.48 -2.72 6.65
N ARG A 202 -27.35 -2.47 7.34
CA ARG A 202 -26.21 -3.39 7.37
C ARG A 202 -26.61 -4.78 7.90
N ALA A 203 -27.41 -4.83 8.97
CA ALA A 203 -27.87 -6.09 9.54
C ALA A 203 -28.79 -6.86 8.58
N LEU A 204 -29.70 -6.18 7.88
CA LEU A 204 -30.60 -6.78 6.89
C LEU A 204 -29.87 -7.19 5.60
N GLU A 205 -28.87 -6.41 5.16
CA GLU A 205 -27.96 -6.74 4.04
C GLU A 205 -27.13 -7.99 4.38
N GLN A 206 -26.62 -8.07 5.60
CA GLN A 206 -25.91 -9.24 6.12
C GLN A 206 -26.82 -10.46 6.28
N GLU A 207 -28.08 -10.30 6.70
CA GLU A 207 -29.04 -11.39 6.88
C GLU A 207 -29.40 -12.07 5.54
N GLN A 208 -29.48 -11.31 4.47
CA GLN A 208 -29.82 -11.84 3.14
C GLN A 208 -28.60 -12.44 2.42
N LEU A 209 -27.42 -11.83 2.54
CA LEU A 209 -26.15 -12.45 2.13
C LEU A 209 -25.82 -13.68 2.99
N ALA A 210 -26.29 -13.75 4.23
CA ALA A 210 -26.17 -14.96 5.06
C ALA A 210 -26.98 -16.13 4.50
N GLY A 211 -28.05 -15.87 3.73
CA GLY A 211 -28.77 -16.89 2.94
C GLY A 211 -27.95 -17.44 1.77
N HIS A 212 -26.95 -16.69 1.30
CA HIS A 212 -26.05 -17.06 0.21
C HIS A 212 -24.59 -16.86 0.63
N PRO A 213 -24.05 -17.68 1.55
CA PRO A 213 -22.77 -17.39 2.22
C PRO A 213 -21.53 -17.51 1.30
N ARG A 214 -21.72 -17.96 0.05
CA ARG A 214 -20.74 -17.98 -1.05
C ARG A 214 -20.73 -16.70 -1.89
N VAL A 215 -21.67 -15.79 -1.66
CA VAL A 215 -21.80 -14.54 -2.41
C VAL A 215 -21.08 -13.42 -1.66
N GLY A 216 -20.20 -12.73 -2.36
CA GLY A 216 -19.63 -11.46 -1.92
C GLY A 216 -20.08 -10.33 -2.84
N ALA A 217 -20.09 -9.11 -2.33
CA ALA A 217 -20.58 -7.94 -3.03
C ALA A 217 -19.78 -6.68 -2.72
N ILE A 218 -19.53 -5.86 -3.74
CA ILE A 218 -19.03 -4.50 -3.61
C ILE A 218 -19.89 -3.62 -4.50
N PHE A 219 -20.41 -2.55 -3.93
CA PHE A 219 -21.22 -1.61 -4.69
C PHE A 219 -20.93 -0.18 -4.26
N ALA A 220 -21.09 0.69 -5.25
CA ALA A 220 -21.00 2.12 -5.07
C ALA A 220 -22.40 2.73 -5.02
N GLU A 221 -22.66 3.51 -3.98
CA GLU A 221 -23.88 4.30 -3.83
C GLU A 221 -23.58 5.80 -3.94
N SER A 222 -24.48 6.52 -4.60
CA SER A 222 -24.57 7.98 -4.50
C SER A 222 -25.95 8.37 -3.96
N SER A 223 -25.99 9.41 -3.12
CA SER A 223 -27.23 9.91 -2.50
C SER A 223 -27.92 11.00 -3.33
N GLU A 224 -27.26 11.54 -4.36
CA GLU A 224 -27.77 12.63 -5.19
C GLU A 224 -27.62 12.23 -6.66
N GLY A 225 -28.72 12.31 -7.41
CA GLY A 225 -28.90 11.74 -8.76
C GLY A 225 -28.17 12.45 -9.89
N GLU A 226 -26.94 12.92 -9.68
CA GLU A 226 -26.05 13.33 -10.77
C GLU A 226 -25.03 12.24 -11.08
N THR A 227 -24.83 12.05 -12.38
CA THR A 227 -24.04 10.96 -12.95
C THR A 227 -22.54 11.13 -12.63
N HIS A 228 -21.93 10.13 -11.98
CA HIS A 228 -20.49 10.09 -11.64
C HIS A 228 -19.61 9.65 -12.83
N GLU A 229 -20.11 9.89 -14.04
CA GLU A 229 -19.42 9.63 -15.29
C GLU A 229 -18.52 10.82 -15.62
N TRP A 230 -17.26 10.52 -15.90
CA TRP A 230 -16.31 11.59 -16.19
C TRP A 230 -15.69 11.47 -17.57
N SER A 231 -15.87 12.50 -18.38
CA SER A 231 -15.33 12.67 -19.73
C SER A 231 -13.86 12.32 -19.87
N ARG A 232 -13.03 12.69 -18.90
CA ARG A 232 -11.57 12.53 -19.02
C ARG A 232 -11.09 11.12 -18.75
N ILE A 233 -11.83 10.36 -17.94
CA ILE A 233 -11.57 8.93 -17.75
C ILE A 233 -12.56 8.07 -18.52
N ARG A 234 -13.55 8.65 -19.22
CA ARG A 234 -14.66 7.97 -19.93
C ARG A 234 -15.17 6.72 -19.19
N ALA A 235 -15.50 6.92 -17.91
CA ALA A 235 -15.85 5.84 -16.98
C ALA A 235 -16.52 6.41 -15.73
N GLY A 236 -17.17 5.54 -14.95
CA GLY A 236 -17.53 5.82 -13.56
C GLY A 236 -16.28 5.92 -12.68
N VAL A 237 -16.31 6.83 -11.69
CA VAL A 237 -15.18 6.99 -10.73
C VAL A 237 -14.91 5.71 -9.96
N PHE A 238 -15.97 4.99 -9.54
CA PHE A 238 -15.84 3.71 -8.86
C PHE A 238 -15.18 2.68 -9.77
N SER A 239 -15.76 2.45 -10.95
CA SER A 239 -15.26 1.48 -11.92
C SER A 239 -13.78 1.69 -12.27
N HIS A 240 -13.35 2.94 -12.46
CA HIS A 240 -11.95 3.25 -12.70
C HIS A 240 -11.03 2.94 -11.51
N ALA A 241 -11.44 3.30 -10.29
CA ALA A 241 -10.68 3.00 -9.08
C ALA A 241 -10.62 1.49 -8.82
N ALA A 242 -11.73 0.78 -9.03
CA ALA A 242 -11.82 -0.66 -8.84
C ALA A 242 -10.96 -1.41 -9.86
N ARG A 243 -10.99 -1.04 -11.15
CA ARG A 243 -10.05 -1.62 -12.13
C ARG A 243 -8.60 -1.34 -11.78
N SER A 244 -8.27 -0.11 -11.38
CA SER A 244 -6.91 0.25 -10.96
C SER A 244 -6.43 -0.59 -9.77
N ALA A 245 -7.33 -0.88 -8.81
CA ALA A 245 -7.08 -1.80 -7.71
C ALA A 245 -6.79 -3.22 -8.20
N LEU A 246 -7.69 -3.79 -9.02
CA LEU A 246 -7.56 -5.17 -9.53
C LEU A 246 -6.35 -5.38 -10.44
N LEU A 247 -5.88 -4.32 -11.11
CA LEU A 247 -4.64 -4.34 -11.89
C LEU A 247 -3.38 -4.45 -11.01
N GLY A 248 -3.51 -4.45 -9.67
CA GLY A 248 -2.40 -4.55 -8.71
C GLY A 248 -2.20 -3.28 -7.87
N GLY A 249 -2.99 -2.22 -8.11
CA GLY A 249 -2.91 -1.00 -7.30
C GLY A 249 -3.24 -1.22 -5.83
N ALA A 250 -4.08 -2.22 -5.54
CA ALA A 250 -4.54 -2.54 -4.18
C ALA A 250 -3.74 -3.66 -3.49
N ASP A 251 -2.91 -4.41 -4.23
CA ASP A 251 -2.08 -5.52 -3.73
C ASP A 251 -1.01 -5.00 -2.74
N VAL A 252 -1.40 -4.90 -1.47
CA VAL A 252 -0.65 -4.21 -0.42
C VAL A 252 0.33 -5.15 0.27
N ASN A 253 0.07 -6.46 0.24
CA ASN A 253 0.97 -7.48 0.76
C ASN A 253 1.89 -8.06 -0.33
N HIS A 254 1.71 -7.69 -1.60
CA HIS A 254 2.51 -8.08 -2.75
C HIS A 254 2.50 -9.58 -3.05
N ASP A 255 1.35 -10.23 -2.80
CA ASP A 255 1.16 -11.65 -3.12
C ASP A 255 0.61 -11.86 -4.54
N GLY A 256 0.28 -10.78 -5.27
CA GLY A 256 -0.26 -10.83 -6.62
C GLY A 256 -1.72 -11.28 -6.69
N LEU A 257 -2.40 -11.32 -5.55
CA LEU A 257 -3.85 -11.49 -5.42
C LEU A 257 -4.45 -10.13 -5.03
N VAL A 258 -5.77 -9.96 -5.21
CA VAL A 258 -6.48 -8.80 -4.63
C VAL A 258 -7.71 -9.29 -3.90
N GLU A 259 -7.75 -9.03 -2.59
CA GLU A 259 -8.87 -9.36 -1.71
C GLU A 259 -9.89 -8.21 -1.59
N TYR A 260 -11.06 -8.51 -1.00
CA TYR A 260 -12.11 -7.52 -0.73
C TYR A 260 -11.62 -6.36 0.13
N SER A 261 -10.81 -6.65 1.17
CA SER A 261 -10.31 -5.64 2.10
C SER A 261 -9.35 -4.66 1.42
N GLU A 262 -8.52 -5.17 0.50
CA GLU A 262 -7.58 -4.37 -0.29
C GLU A 262 -8.30 -3.46 -1.27
N LEU A 263 -9.24 -4.02 -2.05
CA LEU A 263 -10.04 -3.25 -2.99
C LEU A 263 -10.82 -2.13 -2.25
N ASP A 264 -11.46 -2.46 -1.12
CA ASP A 264 -12.22 -1.48 -0.33
C ASP A 264 -11.32 -0.36 0.21
N ALA A 265 -10.18 -0.72 0.81
CA ALA A 265 -9.23 0.25 1.35
C ALA A 265 -8.61 1.12 0.24
N PHE A 266 -8.26 0.54 -0.91
CA PHE A 266 -7.69 1.26 -2.04
C PHE A 266 -8.69 2.26 -2.62
N VAL A 267 -9.94 1.83 -2.88
CA VAL A 267 -10.97 2.73 -3.38
C VAL A 267 -11.26 3.83 -2.36
N ALA A 268 -11.32 3.51 -1.06
CA ALA A 268 -11.50 4.48 0.01
C ALA A 268 -10.37 5.51 0.08
N ALA A 269 -9.12 5.12 -0.20
CA ALA A 269 -8.00 6.05 -0.33
C ALA A 269 -8.12 6.92 -1.59
N ALA A 270 -8.44 6.29 -2.73
CA ALA A 270 -8.53 6.92 -4.04
C ALA A 270 -9.55 8.06 -4.06
N ILE A 271 -10.73 7.89 -3.46
CA ILE A 271 -11.79 8.91 -3.49
C ILE A 271 -11.72 9.91 -2.33
N ARG A 272 -10.89 9.68 -1.30
CA ARG A 272 -10.89 10.50 -0.07
C ARG A 272 -10.60 11.98 -0.30
N GLY A 273 -9.72 12.28 -1.25
CA GLY A 273 -9.32 13.66 -1.56
C GLY A 273 -10.37 14.45 -2.32
N VAL A 274 -11.44 13.80 -2.80
CA VAL A 274 -12.53 14.46 -3.53
C VAL A 274 -13.39 15.27 -2.56
N LYS A 275 -13.30 16.60 -2.68
CA LYS A 275 -13.97 17.54 -1.75
C LYS A 275 -15.43 17.85 -2.12
N SER A 276 -15.80 17.70 -3.40
CA SER A 276 -17.15 18.02 -3.88
C SER A 276 -18.20 17.08 -3.27
N PRO A 277 -19.22 17.60 -2.56
CA PRO A 277 -20.29 16.78 -1.98
C PRO A 277 -21.02 15.92 -3.02
N GLN A 278 -21.21 16.44 -4.24
CA GLN A 278 -21.83 15.72 -5.36
C GLN A 278 -21.04 14.50 -5.84
N ALA A 279 -19.77 14.37 -5.45
CA ALA A 279 -18.86 13.29 -5.86
C ALA A 279 -18.48 12.34 -4.71
N ARG A 280 -19.14 12.46 -3.54
CA ARG A 280 -18.90 11.55 -2.41
C ARG A 280 -19.62 10.22 -2.64
N LEU A 281 -18.90 9.32 -3.29
CA LEU A 281 -19.26 7.92 -3.43
C LEU A 281 -19.25 7.24 -2.06
N ALA A 282 -20.33 6.53 -1.71
CA ALA A 282 -20.37 5.62 -0.58
C ALA A 282 -20.13 4.20 -1.10
N VAL A 283 -18.96 3.64 -0.81
CA VAL A 283 -18.66 2.24 -1.14
C VAL A 283 -19.11 1.34 0.01
N ARG A 284 -19.67 0.20 -0.35
CA ARG A 284 -20.09 -0.86 0.57
C ARG A 284 -19.51 -2.18 0.10
N THR A 285 -18.93 -2.91 1.04
CA THR A 285 -18.13 -4.10 0.79
C THR A 285 -18.59 -5.20 1.73
N PHE A 286 -18.92 -6.36 1.15
CA PHE A 286 -19.36 -7.57 1.83
C PHE A 286 -18.59 -8.77 1.25
N PRO A 287 -17.51 -9.23 1.89
CA PRO A 287 -16.84 -10.43 1.44
C PRO A 287 -17.73 -11.67 1.64
N PRO A 288 -17.52 -12.77 0.88
CA PRO A 288 -18.25 -14.02 1.07
C PRO A 288 -18.10 -14.54 2.50
N ALA A 289 -19.22 -14.86 3.16
CA ALA A 289 -19.19 -15.28 4.57
C ALA A 289 -18.42 -16.60 4.79
N LEU A 290 -18.45 -17.53 3.83
CA LEU A 290 -17.69 -18.79 3.92
C LEU A 290 -16.18 -18.62 3.78
N SER A 291 -15.74 -17.57 3.08
CA SER A 291 -14.33 -17.30 2.85
C SER A 291 -14.09 -15.79 2.75
N PRO A 292 -14.01 -15.08 3.89
CA PRO A 292 -13.89 -13.62 3.90
C PRO A 292 -12.61 -13.09 3.21
N SER A 293 -11.56 -13.91 3.18
CA SER A 293 -10.28 -13.64 2.51
C SER A 293 -10.20 -14.25 1.10
N ARG A 294 -11.35 -14.56 0.46
CA ARG A 294 -11.35 -15.06 -0.92
C ARG A 294 -10.88 -13.94 -1.87
N PRO A 295 -9.84 -14.16 -2.69
CA PRO A 295 -9.36 -13.14 -3.61
C PRO A 295 -10.32 -12.98 -4.81
N LEU A 296 -10.64 -11.73 -5.14
CA LEU A 296 -11.44 -11.36 -6.33
C LEU A 296 -10.72 -11.72 -7.63
N ILE A 297 -9.41 -11.53 -7.62
CA ILE A 297 -8.48 -11.81 -8.72
C ILE A 297 -7.23 -12.46 -8.12
N GLY A 298 -6.71 -13.48 -8.80
CA GLY A 298 -5.40 -14.06 -8.51
C GLY A 298 -4.30 -13.61 -9.47
N HIS A 299 -3.20 -14.36 -9.53
CA HIS A 299 -2.05 -13.99 -10.33
C HIS A 299 -2.40 -13.70 -11.79
N ALA A 300 -2.04 -12.50 -12.25
CA ALA A 300 -2.20 -12.12 -13.64
C ALA A 300 -1.29 -12.99 -14.55
N PRO A 301 -1.79 -13.45 -15.71
CA PRO A 301 -0.97 -14.11 -16.72
C PRO A 301 0.25 -13.28 -17.14
N GLU A 302 1.21 -13.92 -17.79
CA GLU A 302 2.32 -13.22 -18.45
C GLU A 302 1.81 -12.13 -19.39
N GLY A 303 2.45 -10.98 -19.35
CA GLY A 303 2.04 -9.78 -20.08
C GLY A 303 2.68 -8.53 -19.48
N PRO A 304 2.37 -7.35 -20.03
CA PRO A 304 2.99 -6.10 -19.63
C PRO A 304 2.80 -5.82 -18.14
N ARG A 305 3.89 -5.58 -17.42
CA ARG A 305 3.85 -5.17 -16.01
C ARG A 305 4.65 -3.90 -15.80
N LEU A 306 4.04 -2.91 -15.16
CA LEU A 306 4.77 -1.75 -14.68
C LEU A 306 5.22 -2.02 -13.26
N HIS A 307 6.54 -2.10 -13.06
CA HIS A 307 7.15 -2.19 -11.74
C HIS A 307 7.69 -0.82 -11.34
N LEU A 308 7.15 -0.25 -10.26
CA LEU A 308 7.69 0.95 -9.63
C LEU A 308 8.38 0.55 -8.32
N PRO A 309 9.71 0.69 -8.23
CA PRO A 309 10.43 0.36 -7.02
C PRO A 309 10.05 1.31 -5.87
N ALA A 310 10.35 0.89 -4.65
CA ALA A 310 10.17 1.70 -3.45
C ALA A 310 10.80 3.09 -3.59
N SER A 311 9.97 4.13 -3.52
CA SER A 311 10.40 5.54 -3.60
C SER A 311 10.25 6.23 -2.24
N PRO A 312 11.27 6.93 -1.70
CA PRO A 312 11.17 7.62 -0.41
C PRO A 312 10.04 8.64 -0.29
N GLY A 313 9.60 9.23 -1.41
CA GLY A 313 8.49 10.18 -1.44
C GLY A 313 7.16 9.59 -1.88
N GLY A 314 7.14 8.30 -2.24
CA GLY A 314 6.03 7.70 -2.99
C GLY A 314 5.93 8.27 -4.40
N ALA A 315 4.88 7.88 -5.12
CA ALA A 315 4.60 8.42 -6.44
C ALA A 315 3.11 8.32 -6.77
N ARG A 316 2.50 9.47 -7.06
CA ARG A 316 1.19 9.49 -7.71
C ARG A 316 1.40 9.35 -9.21
N ILE A 317 0.89 8.26 -9.77
CA ILE A 317 1.07 7.89 -11.17
C ILE A 317 -0.27 7.66 -11.86
N SER A 318 -0.30 8.07 -13.12
CA SER A 318 -1.38 7.78 -14.07
C SER A 318 -0.77 7.04 -15.25
N VAL A 319 -1.39 5.96 -15.69
CA VAL A 319 -0.96 5.21 -16.87
C VAL A 319 -1.98 5.44 -17.97
N GLU A 320 -1.52 5.98 -19.10
CA GLU A 320 -2.33 6.22 -20.29
C GLU A 320 -1.74 5.45 -21.48
N ASP A 321 -2.55 5.14 -22.49
CA ASP A 321 -2.05 4.62 -23.75
C ASP A 321 -1.74 5.74 -24.76
N ALA A 322 -1.30 5.36 -25.97
CA ALA A 322 -0.95 6.32 -27.02
C ALA A 322 -2.14 7.14 -27.54
N SER A 323 -3.38 6.72 -27.28
CA SER A 323 -4.60 7.45 -27.63
C SER A 323 -5.10 8.36 -26.51
N GLY A 324 -4.42 8.37 -25.36
CA GLY A 324 -4.80 9.15 -24.19
C GLY A 324 -5.87 8.46 -23.32
N VAL A 325 -6.17 7.18 -23.57
CA VAL A 325 -7.06 6.40 -22.70
C VAL A 325 -6.34 6.09 -21.41
N ARG A 326 -6.96 6.45 -20.28
CA ARG A 326 -6.42 6.23 -18.94
C ARG A 326 -6.70 4.81 -18.48
N LEU A 327 -5.65 4.02 -18.37
CA LEU A 327 -5.69 2.58 -18.06
C LEU A 327 -5.74 2.32 -16.56
N ALA A 328 -4.90 3.01 -15.78
CA ALA A 328 -4.78 2.82 -14.35
C ALA A 328 -4.31 4.09 -13.65
N ASP A 329 -4.73 4.24 -12.40
CA ASP A 329 -4.22 5.26 -11.48
C ASP A 329 -3.83 4.65 -10.14
N ALA A 330 -2.72 5.12 -9.59
CA ALA A 330 -2.30 4.70 -8.27
C ALA A 330 -1.53 5.82 -7.58
N HIS A 331 -1.50 5.77 -6.25
CA HIS A 331 -0.64 6.62 -5.45
C HIS A 331 0.17 5.73 -4.52
N GLN A 332 1.35 5.36 -4.99
CA GLN A 332 2.31 4.56 -4.24
C GLN A 332 2.72 5.28 -2.95
N ALA A 333 2.59 4.60 -1.81
CA ALA A 333 3.08 5.08 -0.53
C ALA A 333 4.61 5.17 -0.46
N ALA A 334 5.09 6.07 0.41
CA ALA A 334 6.50 6.35 0.58
C ALA A 334 7.29 5.11 1.07
N GLY A 335 8.11 4.55 0.19
CA GLY A 335 9.00 3.41 0.40
C GLY A 335 8.39 2.04 0.09
N GLU A 336 7.15 1.98 -0.41
CA GLU A 336 6.51 0.73 -0.84
C GLU A 336 6.69 0.56 -2.35
N ALA A 337 6.79 -0.68 -2.83
CA ALA A 337 6.79 -0.95 -4.26
C ALA A 337 5.36 -0.91 -4.79
N LEU A 338 5.22 -0.76 -6.11
CA LEU A 338 3.92 -0.87 -6.78
C LEU A 338 4.11 -1.67 -8.07
N THR A 339 3.26 -2.67 -8.27
CA THR A 339 3.22 -3.46 -9.50
C THR A 339 1.84 -3.33 -10.13
N LEU A 340 1.78 -3.01 -11.43
CA LEU A 340 0.53 -2.95 -12.19
C LEU A 340 0.59 -3.88 -13.41
N ALA A 341 -0.36 -4.81 -13.53
CA ALA A 341 -0.52 -5.73 -14.64
C ALA A 341 -1.33 -5.08 -15.78
N LEU A 342 -0.69 -4.24 -16.60
CA LEU A 342 -1.35 -3.36 -17.56
C LEU A 342 -1.95 -4.08 -18.78
N PRO A 343 -3.10 -3.63 -19.33
CA PRO A 343 -3.62 -4.09 -20.62
C PRO A 343 -2.60 -3.95 -21.75
N GLU A 344 -2.65 -4.84 -22.74
CA GLU A 344 -1.66 -4.83 -23.82
C GLU A 344 -1.70 -3.56 -24.66
N ARG A 345 -0.60 -2.80 -24.62
CA ARG A 345 -0.33 -1.67 -25.51
C ARG A 345 1.11 -1.74 -26.00
N GLU A 346 1.37 -1.11 -27.14
CA GLU A 346 2.72 -0.91 -27.69
C GLU A 346 3.52 0.10 -26.87
N VAL A 347 2.83 1.13 -26.35
CA VAL A 347 3.41 2.27 -25.66
C VAL A 347 2.47 2.71 -24.54
N TYR A 348 3.08 3.09 -23.42
CA TYR A 348 2.43 3.62 -22.24
C TYR A 348 3.00 5.01 -21.94
N TRP A 349 2.12 5.90 -21.50
CA TRP A 349 2.45 7.22 -20.99
C TRP A 349 2.24 7.21 -19.48
N LEU A 350 3.33 7.36 -18.73
CA LEU A 350 3.30 7.51 -17.28
C LEU A 350 3.26 8.99 -16.96
N ARG A 351 2.21 9.44 -16.27
CA ARG A 351 2.05 10.83 -15.85
C ARG A 351 2.14 10.95 -14.34
N THR A 352 2.92 11.91 -13.88
CA THR A 352 2.99 12.37 -12.49
C THR A 352 2.63 13.85 -12.43
N PRO A 353 2.36 14.42 -11.25
CA PRO A 353 2.17 15.87 -11.11
C PRO A 353 3.35 16.73 -11.59
N LYS A 354 4.56 16.15 -11.73
CA LYS A 354 5.79 16.89 -12.02
C LYS A 354 6.43 16.53 -13.36
N GLY A 355 5.89 15.55 -14.08
CA GLY A 355 6.48 15.11 -15.34
C GLY A 355 5.74 13.94 -15.97
N GLU A 356 6.11 13.66 -17.22
CA GLU A 356 5.59 12.55 -18.01
C GLU A 356 6.73 11.70 -18.55
N ALA A 357 6.49 10.41 -18.74
CA ALA A 357 7.46 9.49 -19.33
C ALA A 357 6.75 8.59 -20.35
N ARG A 358 7.40 8.39 -21.50
CA ARG A 358 6.95 7.44 -22.53
C ARG A 358 7.72 6.14 -22.37
N VAL A 359 7.00 5.04 -22.15
CA VAL A 359 7.59 3.70 -21.93
C VAL A 359 7.06 2.76 -23.01
N ARG A 360 7.95 2.06 -23.73
CA ARG A 360 7.52 1.03 -24.69
C ARG A 360 7.24 -0.27 -23.94
N ARG A 361 6.38 -1.13 -24.50
CA ARG A 361 6.11 -2.46 -23.94
C ARG A 361 7.37 -3.24 -23.57
N ALA A 362 8.37 -3.24 -24.46
CA ALA A 362 9.63 -3.96 -24.24
C ALA A 362 10.47 -3.43 -23.08
N ASP A 363 10.20 -2.20 -22.62
CA ASP A 363 10.94 -1.54 -21.55
C ASP A 363 10.18 -1.60 -20.20
N LEU A 364 8.93 -2.10 -20.16
CA LEU A 364 8.08 -2.12 -18.95
C LEU A 364 8.56 -3.09 -17.88
N ASP A 365 9.00 -4.29 -18.30
CA ASP A 365 9.44 -5.35 -17.37
C ASP A 365 10.91 -5.15 -16.92
N THR A 366 11.46 -3.95 -17.09
CA THR A 366 12.82 -3.62 -16.65
C THR A 366 12.78 -2.87 -15.32
N ASP A 367 13.70 -3.19 -14.40
CA ASP A 367 13.86 -2.44 -13.12
C ASP A 367 14.39 -1.00 -13.33
N ALA A 368 14.57 -0.58 -14.58
CA ALA A 368 15.05 0.76 -14.90
C ALA A 368 13.94 1.78 -14.64
N PRO A 369 14.17 2.80 -13.79
CA PRO A 369 13.15 3.79 -13.53
C PRO A 369 12.85 4.59 -14.81
N PRO A 370 11.56 4.85 -15.11
CA PRO A 370 11.18 5.62 -16.28
C PRO A 370 11.77 7.04 -16.23
N HIS A 371 12.28 7.50 -17.37
CA HIS A 371 12.84 8.85 -17.47
C HIS A 371 11.71 9.88 -17.68
N PHE A 372 11.45 10.68 -16.66
CA PHE A 372 10.43 11.72 -16.70
C PHE A 372 10.98 13.03 -17.29
N THR A 373 10.24 13.58 -18.26
CA THR A 373 10.43 14.93 -18.80
C THR A 373 9.37 15.88 -18.25
N ALA A 374 9.61 17.19 -18.39
CA ALA A 374 8.59 18.19 -18.05
C ALA A 374 7.34 17.96 -18.93
N PRO A 375 6.12 18.17 -18.40
CA PRO A 375 4.90 17.96 -19.18
C PRO A 375 4.83 18.95 -20.36
N GLU A 376 4.61 18.46 -21.58
CA GLU A 376 4.51 19.31 -22.79
C GLU A 376 3.26 20.21 -22.82
N VAL A 377 2.20 19.86 -22.06
CA VAL A 377 0.92 20.58 -22.08
C VAL A 377 0.48 20.97 -20.66
N ALA A 378 0.38 22.28 -20.41
CA ALA A 378 -0.31 22.82 -19.25
C ALA A 378 -1.83 22.53 -19.37
N GLN A 379 -2.39 21.83 -18.38
CA GLN A 379 -3.78 21.39 -18.36
C GLN A 379 -4.74 22.61 -18.33
N ARG A 380 -5.82 22.58 -19.12
CA ARG A 380 -6.89 23.60 -19.14
C ARG A 380 -8.15 23.01 -18.51
N GLY A 381 -8.71 23.67 -17.48
CA GLY A 381 -10.09 23.47 -17.00
C GLY A 381 -10.24 23.39 -15.47
N ALA A 382 -10.73 24.46 -14.82
CA ALA A 382 -10.72 24.61 -13.35
C ALA A 382 -11.59 23.60 -12.56
N THR A 383 -12.68 23.09 -13.14
CA THR A 383 -13.60 22.16 -12.43
C THR A 383 -13.16 20.70 -12.54
N GLU A 384 -12.71 20.28 -13.73
CA GLU A 384 -12.14 18.95 -13.98
C GLU A 384 -10.80 18.76 -13.25
N GLU A 385 -10.06 19.85 -13.03
CA GLU A 385 -8.79 19.85 -12.30
C GLU A 385 -8.95 19.63 -10.79
N SER A 386 -10.04 20.11 -10.17
CA SER A 386 -10.31 19.88 -8.74
C SER A 386 -10.63 18.40 -8.44
N LEU A 387 -11.43 17.75 -9.30
CA LEU A 387 -11.75 16.33 -9.17
C LEU A 387 -10.49 15.47 -9.42
N LEU A 388 -9.65 15.86 -10.40
CA LEU A 388 -8.36 15.23 -10.61
C LEU A 388 -7.44 15.35 -9.43
N GLN A 389 -7.28 16.55 -8.88
CA GLN A 389 -6.40 16.75 -7.75
C GLN A 389 -6.88 15.94 -6.53
N GLY A 390 -8.20 15.76 -6.38
CA GLY A 390 -8.80 14.98 -5.30
C GLY A 390 -8.74 13.46 -5.46
N LEU A 391 -8.87 12.92 -6.68
CA LEU A 391 -8.74 11.47 -6.90
C LEU A 391 -7.29 11.03 -6.74
N PHE A 392 -7.07 9.90 -6.07
CA PHE A 392 -5.74 9.39 -5.74
C PHE A 392 -4.85 10.42 -5.04
N ALA A 393 -5.45 11.36 -4.31
CA ALA A 393 -4.70 12.39 -3.59
C ALA A 393 -3.92 11.81 -2.40
N LEU A 394 -4.48 10.78 -1.75
CA LEU A 394 -3.84 10.08 -0.65
C LEU A 394 -3.01 8.90 -1.17
N PRO A 395 -1.80 8.69 -0.63
CA PRO A 395 -1.05 7.47 -0.89
C PRO A 395 -1.79 6.27 -0.31
N PHE A 396 -1.77 5.17 -1.06
CA PHE A 396 -2.20 3.86 -0.60
C PHE A 396 -0.98 2.98 -0.36
N GLY A 397 -0.99 2.30 0.77
CA GLY A 397 0.08 1.43 1.25
C GLY A 397 -0.30 0.82 2.59
N ARG A 398 0.61 0.03 3.16
CA ARG A 398 0.37 -0.76 4.36
C ARG A 398 -0.18 0.04 5.54
N ASP A 399 0.39 1.21 5.81
CA ASP A 399 -0.04 2.06 6.94
C ASP A 399 -1.50 2.52 6.78
N PHE A 400 -1.90 2.91 5.56
CA PHE A 400 -3.28 3.30 5.29
C PHE A 400 -4.20 2.09 5.42
N TYR A 401 -3.80 0.96 4.84
CA TYR A 401 -4.56 -0.28 4.84
C TYR A 401 -4.83 -0.79 6.27
N GLU A 402 -3.78 -0.94 7.10
CA GLU A 402 -3.91 -1.42 8.48
C GLU A 402 -4.82 -0.50 9.31
N GLY A 403 -4.68 0.82 9.15
CA GLY A 403 -5.56 1.81 9.79
C GLY A 403 -7.01 1.71 9.32
N TYR A 404 -7.23 1.51 8.03
CA TYR A 404 -8.56 1.37 7.44
C TYR A 404 -9.26 0.10 7.92
N VAL A 405 -8.60 -1.06 7.80
CA VAL A 405 -9.15 -2.37 8.16
C VAL A 405 -9.47 -2.46 9.65
N THR A 406 -8.60 -1.91 10.51
CA THR A 406 -8.86 -1.79 11.95
C THR A 406 -10.14 -1.01 12.24
N SER A 407 -10.47 0.00 11.41
CA SER A 407 -11.66 0.83 11.58
C SER A 407 -12.93 0.25 10.94
N SER A 408 -12.80 -0.53 9.86
CA SER A 408 -13.93 -1.06 9.10
C SER A 408 -14.41 -2.43 9.61
N GLY A 409 -13.52 -3.21 10.24
CA GLY A 409 -13.81 -4.54 10.77
C GLY A 409 -13.88 -5.65 9.70
N ILE A 410 -13.38 -5.38 8.50
CA ILE A 410 -13.20 -6.39 7.44
C ILE A 410 -11.99 -7.29 7.79
N ALA A 411 -11.96 -8.53 7.31
CA ALA A 411 -10.81 -9.41 7.48
C ALA A 411 -9.56 -8.81 6.80
N ALA A 412 -8.45 -8.75 7.53
CA ALA A 412 -7.17 -8.27 7.01
C ALA A 412 -6.49 -9.34 6.15
N VAL A 413 -5.75 -8.92 5.13
CA VAL A 413 -4.86 -9.78 4.36
C VAL A 413 -3.69 -10.24 5.22
N ASP A 414 -3.12 -11.37 4.83
CA ASP A 414 -1.93 -11.88 5.49
C ASP A 414 -0.66 -11.22 4.94
N PHE A 415 0.12 -10.60 5.83
CA PHE A 415 1.43 -10.05 5.51
C PHE A 415 2.59 -11.04 5.77
N SER A 416 2.28 -12.29 6.14
CA SER A 416 3.28 -13.33 6.46
C SER A 416 3.77 -14.13 5.25
N GLY A 417 3.17 -13.91 4.07
CA GLY A 417 3.51 -14.59 2.82
C GLY A 417 4.91 -14.28 2.27
N PRO A 418 5.45 -15.14 1.39
CA PRO A 418 6.74 -14.91 0.74
C PRO A 418 6.62 -13.72 -0.21
N VAL A 419 7.10 -12.57 0.24
CA VAL A 419 7.35 -11.40 -0.61
C VAL A 419 8.16 -11.88 -1.82
N LEU A 420 7.61 -11.74 -3.03
CA LEU A 420 8.37 -11.91 -4.27
C LEU A 420 9.64 -11.09 -4.11
N SER A 421 10.75 -11.79 -3.93
CA SER A 421 12.03 -11.21 -3.57
C SER A 421 12.60 -10.53 -4.80
N VAL A 422 12.17 -9.30 -5.07
CA VAL A 422 13.05 -8.31 -5.68
C VAL A 422 14.21 -8.20 -4.70
N GLU A 423 15.43 -8.50 -5.14
CA GLU A 423 16.62 -8.31 -4.31
C GLU A 423 16.53 -6.91 -3.69
N PRO A 424 16.47 -6.82 -2.34
CA PRO A 424 16.32 -5.55 -1.70
C PRO A 424 17.63 -4.80 -1.91
N SER A 425 17.62 -3.89 -2.88
CA SER A 425 18.53 -2.74 -2.90
C SER A 425 18.30 -2.02 -1.57
N GLY A 426 19.14 -2.35 -0.61
CA GLY A 426 18.84 -2.24 0.81
C GLY A 426 18.56 -0.81 1.26
N VAL A 427 17.33 -0.58 1.70
CA VAL A 427 17.00 0.44 2.69
C VAL A 427 16.07 -0.19 3.73
N PRO A 428 16.59 -0.65 4.89
CA PRO A 428 15.74 -1.04 6.00
C PRO A 428 15.01 0.17 6.59
N ARG A 429 13.69 0.08 6.69
CA ARG A 429 12.75 1.09 7.22
C ARG A 429 12.65 1.15 8.75
N SER A 430 13.61 0.61 9.51
CA SER A 430 13.62 0.84 10.96
C SER A 430 14.25 2.22 11.23
N LEU A 431 13.43 3.21 11.52
CA LEU A 431 13.87 4.46 12.14
C LEU A 431 14.48 4.13 13.51
N GLY A 432 15.80 4.02 13.58
CA GLY A 432 16.50 3.72 14.83
C GLY A 432 16.53 4.95 15.72
N LEU A 433 15.48 5.14 16.51
CA LEU A 433 15.44 6.17 17.55
C LEU A 433 16.20 5.64 18.76
N GLU A 434 17.22 6.37 19.19
CA GLU A 434 18.01 6.05 20.38
C GLU A 434 17.94 7.19 21.39
N ALA A 435 17.50 6.88 22.60
CA ALA A 435 17.63 7.76 23.76
C ALA A 435 18.80 7.27 24.62
N GLY A 436 19.73 8.16 24.95
CA GLY A 436 20.94 7.79 25.68
C GLY A 436 21.35 8.77 26.77
N PHE A 437 22.13 8.25 27.70
CA PHE A 437 22.78 8.99 28.78
C PHE A 437 24.27 9.08 28.49
N THR A 438 24.87 10.24 28.75
CA THR A 438 26.29 10.51 28.50
C THR A 438 26.98 11.00 29.75
N LEU A 439 28.20 10.51 29.99
CA LEU A 439 29.11 11.00 31.01
C LEU A 439 30.41 11.44 30.34
N SER A 440 30.89 12.65 30.62
CA SER A 440 32.14 13.15 30.05
C SER A 440 32.89 14.04 31.02
N THR A 441 34.13 14.40 30.69
CA THR A 441 34.80 15.52 31.38
C THR A 441 34.07 16.83 31.09
N ALA A 442 34.20 17.82 31.96
CA ALA A 442 33.66 19.15 31.68
C ALA A 442 34.37 19.79 30.47
N PRO A 443 33.63 20.34 29.49
CA PRO A 443 34.21 21.10 28.39
C PRO A 443 34.98 22.33 28.87
N LEU A 444 35.81 22.93 28.00
CA LEU A 444 36.64 24.11 28.32
C LEU A 444 37.64 23.88 29.48
N GLY A 445 37.93 22.63 29.83
CA GLY A 445 38.85 22.25 30.92
C GLY A 445 38.33 22.58 32.32
N GLY A 446 37.01 22.62 32.50
CA GLY A 446 36.40 22.62 33.83
C GLY A 446 36.78 21.36 34.61
N ALA A 447 36.73 21.46 35.93
CA ALA A 447 36.82 20.32 36.83
C ALA A 447 35.48 19.57 36.89
N GLY A 448 35.50 18.27 37.18
CA GLY A 448 34.29 17.48 37.40
C GLY A 448 33.74 16.75 36.18
N VAL A 449 32.59 16.11 36.37
CA VAL A 449 31.93 15.22 35.40
C VAL A 449 30.69 15.91 34.84
N ALA A 450 30.66 16.07 33.52
CA ALA A 450 29.47 16.46 32.80
C ALA A 450 28.55 15.24 32.63
N ARG A 451 27.26 15.42 32.92
CA ARG A 451 26.23 14.40 32.72
C ARG A 451 25.17 14.93 31.78
N GLY A 452 24.68 14.09 30.88
CA GLY A 452 23.82 14.55 29.80
C GLY A 452 22.90 13.49 29.24
N LEU A 453 21.96 13.97 28.43
CA LEU A 453 21.05 13.16 27.64
C LEU A 453 21.34 13.40 26.17
N ALA A 454 21.17 12.35 25.37
CA ALA A 454 21.30 12.39 23.93
C ALA A 454 20.08 11.73 23.29
N LEU A 455 19.61 12.31 22.20
CA LEU A 455 18.66 11.70 21.29
C LEU A 455 19.35 11.56 19.94
N SER A 456 19.36 10.35 19.41
CA SER A 456 19.96 10.06 18.11
C SER A 456 18.92 9.43 17.20
N TRP A 457 18.91 9.88 15.96
CA TRP A 457 18.12 9.32 14.89
C TRP A 457 19.07 8.75 13.85
N ARG A 458 19.05 7.43 13.65
CA ARG A 458 19.95 6.76 12.69
C ARG A 458 19.18 6.06 11.59
N LEU A 459 19.58 6.35 10.37
CA LEU A 459 19.13 5.75 9.14
C LEU A 459 20.19 4.74 8.68
N PRO A 460 19.81 3.51 8.30
CA PRO A 460 20.74 2.59 7.68
C PRO A 460 21.17 3.10 6.29
N GLY A 461 22.45 2.92 5.98
CA GLY A 461 23.03 3.14 4.65
C GLY A 461 23.52 1.82 4.04
N PRO A 462 24.19 1.86 2.88
CA PRO A 462 24.68 0.67 2.21
C PRO A 462 25.62 -0.17 3.10
N GLY A 463 25.42 -1.48 3.12
CA GLY A 463 26.29 -2.43 3.83
C GLY A 463 26.20 -2.34 5.36
N LEU A 464 27.30 -1.92 6.01
CA LEU A 464 27.39 -1.75 7.47
C LEU A 464 27.24 -0.29 7.89
N VAL A 465 27.04 0.62 6.95
CA VAL A 465 27.04 2.06 7.18
C VAL A 465 25.72 2.52 7.79
N ARG A 466 25.77 3.49 8.70
CA ARG A 466 24.62 4.22 9.23
C ARG A 466 24.92 5.71 9.20
N TRP A 467 23.90 6.51 8.92
CA TRP A 467 23.97 7.98 8.95
C TRP A 467 22.86 8.51 9.86
N GLY A 468 22.99 9.70 10.40
CA GLY A 468 21.98 10.20 11.31
C GLY A 468 22.19 11.60 11.82
N VAL A 469 21.31 11.98 12.72
CA VAL A 469 21.40 13.23 13.48
C VAL A 469 21.42 12.90 14.96
N ARG A 470 22.27 13.58 15.72
CA ARG A 470 22.34 13.48 17.17
C ARG A 470 22.19 14.84 17.81
N VAL A 471 21.28 14.94 18.76
CA VAL A 471 21.14 16.12 19.64
C VAL A 471 21.50 15.69 21.05
N SER A 472 22.29 16.50 21.76
CA SER A 472 22.61 16.22 23.15
C SER A 472 22.67 17.46 24.01
N TYR A 473 22.27 17.30 25.27
CA TYR A 473 22.40 18.28 26.33
C TYR A 473 23.24 17.68 27.46
N ALA A 474 24.26 18.39 27.93
CA ALA A 474 25.07 17.99 29.08
C ALA A 474 25.29 19.17 30.03
N MET A 475 25.39 18.85 31.33
CA MET A 475 25.62 19.81 32.40
C MET A 475 26.76 19.34 33.30
N ALA A 476 27.74 20.20 33.52
CA ALA A 476 28.78 20.04 34.53
C ALA A 476 28.55 21.05 35.66
N PRO A 477 28.01 20.63 36.81
CA PRO A 477 27.89 21.50 37.98
C PRO A 477 29.27 21.75 38.59
N ASN A 478 29.49 22.95 39.15
CA ASN A 478 30.74 23.33 39.82
C ASN A 478 31.99 23.07 38.97
N ALA A 479 31.90 23.40 37.68
CA ALA A 479 32.97 23.19 36.72
C ALA A 479 34.22 24.04 37.02
N TRP A 480 34.11 25.06 37.87
CA TRP A 480 35.23 25.90 38.30
C TRP A 480 35.16 26.23 39.80
N ARG A 481 36.25 26.80 40.33
CA ARG A 481 36.42 27.12 41.77
C ARG A 481 35.40 28.11 42.31
N ASP A 482 34.73 28.87 41.45
CA ASP A 482 33.67 29.85 41.75
C ASP A 482 32.26 29.23 41.74
N SER A 483 32.15 27.89 41.77
CA SER A 483 30.88 27.16 41.68
C SER A 483 30.10 27.41 40.38
N ALA A 484 30.77 27.86 39.32
CA ALA A 484 30.15 28.07 38.02
C ALA A 484 29.66 26.74 37.42
N SER A 485 28.48 26.76 36.80
CA SER A 485 27.96 25.61 36.05
C SER A 485 28.18 25.78 34.55
N LEU A 486 28.50 24.69 33.87
CA LEU A 486 28.67 24.67 32.42
C LEU A 486 27.56 23.82 31.79
N GLN A 487 26.87 24.39 30.81
CA GLN A 487 25.88 23.69 30.01
C GLN A 487 26.37 23.60 28.56
N ARG A 488 26.11 22.46 27.95
CA ARG A 488 26.54 22.10 26.59
C ARG A 488 25.33 21.59 25.82
N VAL A 489 24.99 22.23 24.72
CA VAL A 489 23.97 21.76 23.76
C VAL A 489 24.65 21.55 22.42
N SER A 490 24.49 20.38 21.81
CA SER A 490 25.07 20.12 20.49
C SER A 490 24.09 19.42 19.56
N ALA A 491 24.20 19.73 18.27
CA ALA A 491 23.51 19.06 17.19
C ALA A 491 24.53 18.63 16.13
N LEU A 492 24.62 17.33 15.85
CA LEU A 492 25.62 16.73 14.98
C LEU A 492 24.96 15.92 13.88
N ALA A 493 25.51 16.01 12.66
CA ALA A 493 25.36 14.93 11.69
C ALA A 493 26.35 13.83 12.06
N VAL A 494 25.89 12.58 12.05
CA VAL A 494 26.70 11.40 12.41
C VAL A 494 26.73 10.38 11.28
N GLY A 495 27.84 9.68 11.14
CA GLY A 495 28.06 8.59 10.19
C GLY A 495 28.90 7.51 10.85
N GLY A 496 28.56 6.23 10.67
CA GLY A 496 29.23 5.15 11.37
C GLY A 496 29.07 3.79 10.72
N LEU A 497 29.80 2.81 11.23
CA LEU A 497 29.73 1.41 10.88
C LEU A 497 29.12 0.62 12.05
N SER A 498 28.28 -0.36 11.76
CA SER A 498 27.76 -1.28 12.76
C SER A 498 27.71 -2.71 12.25
N GLY A 499 28.22 -3.64 13.06
CA GLY A 499 28.20 -5.07 12.77
C GLY A 499 26.79 -5.67 12.77
N ARG A 500 26.71 -6.92 12.31
CA ARG A 500 25.47 -7.73 12.27
C ARG A 500 25.39 -8.68 13.48
N GLY A 501 24.19 -9.12 13.82
CA GLY A 501 23.92 -10.05 14.94
C GLY A 501 23.42 -9.38 16.22
N ASN A 502 23.10 -10.23 17.21
CA ASN A 502 22.53 -9.80 18.50
C ASN A 502 23.53 -9.06 19.38
N LEU A 503 24.83 -9.34 19.23
CA LEU A 503 25.91 -8.57 19.83
C LEU A 503 26.82 -8.08 18.70
N ALA A 504 26.85 -6.78 18.46
CA ALA A 504 27.52 -6.19 17.31
C ALA A 504 28.41 -5.00 17.71
N PRO A 505 29.65 -4.91 17.21
CA PRO A 505 30.46 -3.71 17.39
C PRO A 505 29.92 -2.54 16.56
N PHE A 506 30.23 -1.33 16.99
CA PHE A 506 30.00 -0.12 16.21
C PHE A 506 31.18 0.86 16.30
N ALA A 507 31.32 1.69 15.27
CA ALA A 507 32.17 2.87 15.25
C ALA A 507 31.39 4.03 14.61
N GLU A 508 31.50 5.24 15.12
CA GLU A 508 30.72 6.40 14.69
C GLU A 508 31.57 7.66 14.75
N VAL A 509 31.45 8.52 13.74
CA VAL A 509 32.02 9.86 13.72
C VAL A 509 30.90 10.86 13.49
N GLY A 510 31.08 12.09 13.97
CA GLY A 510 30.11 13.14 13.76
C GLY A 510 30.72 14.52 13.77
N ALA A 511 30.02 15.48 13.18
CA ALA A 511 30.42 16.88 13.22
C ALA A 511 29.18 17.76 13.21
N GLY A 512 29.28 18.92 13.85
CA GLY A 512 28.19 19.87 13.84
C GLY A 512 28.39 21.04 14.78
N TRP A 513 27.27 21.55 15.24
CA TRP A 513 27.19 22.80 15.97
C TRP A 513 27.11 22.56 17.47
N LEU A 514 27.72 23.47 18.22
CA LEU A 514 27.77 23.45 19.67
C LEU A 514 27.41 24.83 20.23
N MET A 515 26.62 24.83 21.29
CA MET A 515 26.41 25.97 22.17
C MET A 515 26.91 25.65 23.58
N LEU A 516 27.70 26.56 24.13
CA LEU A 516 28.17 26.51 25.51
C LEU A 516 27.60 27.69 26.29
N VAL A 517 27.18 27.42 27.53
CA VAL A 517 26.71 28.43 28.47
C VAL A 517 27.41 28.21 29.79
N VAL A 518 28.13 29.23 30.26
CA VAL A 518 28.73 29.28 31.60
C VAL A 518 27.83 30.16 32.46
N ASP A 519 27.29 29.59 33.51
CA ASP A 519 26.46 30.28 34.49
C ASP A 519 27.22 30.46 35.79
N ARG A 520 27.45 31.71 36.20
CA ARG A 520 28.09 32.10 37.45
C ARG A 520 27.09 32.87 38.31
N SER A 521 27.31 32.90 39.62
CA SER A 521 26.40 33.57 40.57
C SER A 521 25.99 35.00 40.18
N ASN A 522 26.87 35.74 39.48
CA ASN A 522 26.64 37.14 39.10
C ASN A 522 26.75 37.42 37.58
N SER A 523 26.97 36.40 36.74
CA SER A 523 27.09 36.61 35.29
C SER A 523 26.85 35.33 34.49
N ARG A 524 26.20 35.48 33.33
CA ARG A 524 26.00 34.40 32.36
C ARG A 524 26.74 34.74 31.07
N GLN A 525 27.57 33.84 30.61
CA GLN A 525 28.32 33.96 29.36
C GLN A 525 28.01 32.77 28.48
N GLY A 526 28.04 32.95 27.16
CA GLY A 526 27.82 31.83 26.24
C GLY A 526 28.48 32.05 24.90
N ASP A 527 28.77 30.93 24.24
CA ASP A 527 29.17 30.88 22.84
C ASP A 527 28.13 30.05 22.09
N ALA A 528 27.36 30.72 21.25
CA ALA A 528 26.32 30.11 20.41
C ALA A 528 26.85 29.73 19.01
N ALA A 529 28.14 29.87 18.73
CA ALA A 529 28.74 29.55 17.43
C ALA A 529 29.94 28.60 17.59
N GLY A 530 29.83 27.65 18.52
CA GLY A 530 30.79 26.57 18.69
C GLY A 530 30.68 25.53 17.58
N PHE A 531 31.78 24.83 17.34
CA PHE A 531 31.83 23.66 16.47
C PHE A 531 32.25 22.45 17.30
N THR A 532 31.72 21.27 16.99
CA THR A 532 32.10 20.03 17.66
C THR A 532 32.30 18.92 16.62
N ALA A 533 33.31 18.09 16.84
CA ALA A 533 33.50 16.82 16.14
C ALA A 533 33.51 15.68 17.16
N ARG A 534 32.93 14.54 16.83
CA ARG A 534 32.76 13.39 17.71
C ARG A 534 33.36 12.14 17.07
N SER A 535 33.94 11.30 17.89
CA SER A 535 34.28 9.91 17.56
C SER A 535 33.80 8.99 18.68
N ALA A 536 33.16 7.87 18.34
CA ALA A 536 32.64 6.90 19.29
C ALA A 536 32.84 5.47 18.79
N ALA A 537 33.06 4.54 19.72
CA ALA A 537 33.13 3.11 19.41
C ALA A 537 32.61 2.29 20.59
N GLY A 538 32.02 1.12 20.31
CA GLY A 538 31.44 0.30 21.35
C GLY A 538 30.72 -0.94 20.87
N LEU A 539 29.82 -1.44 21.71
CA LEU A 539 29.02 -2.64 21.47
C LEU A 539 27.53 -2.30 21.53
N ARG A 540 26.76 -3.04 20.74
CA ARG A 540 25.31 -3.01 20.70
C ARG A 540 24.77 -4.41 20.94
N TRP A 541 23.78 -4.52 21.81
CA TRP A 541 23.13 -5.78 22.18
C TRP A 541 21.62 -5.69 21.97
N ARG A 542 21.01 -6.61 21.20
CA ARG A 542 19.56 -6.63 20.90
C ARG A 542 18.90 -7.96 21.32
N PRO A 543 18.51 -8.12 22.60
CA PRO A 543 17.69 -9.23 23.04
C PRO A 543 16.19 -8.90 22.78
N GLY A 544 15.71 -9.08 21.55
CA GLY A 544 14.31 -8.82 21.19
C GLY A 544 14.05 -7.40 20.66
N ASP A 545 12.92 -6.80 21.06
CA ASP A 545 12.39 -5.56 20.47
C ASP A 545 13.16 -4.28 20.87
N PHE A 546 14.06 -4.36 21.85
CA PHE A 546 14.87 -3.24 22.33
C PHE A 546 16.37 -3.55 22.20
N GLY A 547 17.14 -2.53 21.85
CA GLY A 547 18.60 -2.58 21.78
C GLY A 547 19.27 -1.75 22.85
N LEU A 548 20.32 -2.27 23.46
CA LEU A 548 21.22 -1.52 24.33
C LEU A 548 22.52 -1.22 23.58
N ARG A 549 22.99 0.02 23.66
CA ARG A 549 24.26 0.49 23.09
C ARG A 549 25.15 1.01 24.22
N ALA A 550 26.39 0.58 24.26
CA ALA A 550 27.39 1.08 25.21
C ALA A 550 28.68 1.41 24.47
N GLY A 551 29.25 2.59 24.71
CA GLY A 551 30.44 3.03 24.00
C GLY A 551 31.29 4.06 24.73
N VAL A 552 32.54 4.16 24.26
CA VAL A 552 33.48 5.22 24.62
C VAL A 552 33.40 6.32 23.57
N THR A 553 33.55 7.56 23.99
CA THR A 553 33.37 8.74 23.14
C THR A 553 34.51 9.73 23.34
N VAL A 554 34.92 10.40 22.28
CA VAL A 554 35.85 11.53 22.31
C VAL A 554 35.27 12.64 21.46
N ASP A 555 34.93 13.76 22.09
CA ASP A 555 34.48 14.97 21.41
C ASP A 555 35.63 16.00 21.33
N LEU A 556 35.74 16.71 20.21
CA LEU A 556 36.62 17.86 20.01
C LEU A 556 35.75 19.12 19.91
N ASP A 557 35.61 19.82 21.03
CA ASP A 557 34.77 21.01 21.15
C ASP A 557 35.62 22.27 20.87
N SER A 558 35.19 23.08 19.91
CA SER A 558 35.82 24.34 19.50
C SER A 558 34.91 25.53 19.80
N ALA A 559 35.29 26.33 20.79
CA ALA A 559 34.51 27.48 21.27
C ALA A 559 35.42 28.68 21.59
N ARG A 560 34.82 29.87 21.73
CA ARG A 560 35.51 31.10 22.13
C ARG A 560 35.74 31.12 23.64
N GLU A 561 37.01 31.14 24.03
CA GLU A 561 37.50 31.38 25.38
C GLU A 561 38.32 32.69 25.36
N ASP A 562 37.98 33.66 26.21
CA ASP A 562 38.70 34.94 26.32
C ASP A 562 38.90 35.67 24.96
N GLY A 563 37.89 35.63 24.10
CA GLY A 563 37.91 36.23 22.77
C GLY A 563 38.69 35.46 21.70
N ARG A 564 39.32 34.33 22.03
CA ARG A 564 40.03 33.45 21.08
C ARG A 564 39.32 32.10 20.95
N ARG A 565 39.23 31.58 19.73
CA ARG A 565 38.68 30.22 19.52
C ARG A 565 39.72 29.18 19.91
N ARG A 566 39.36 28.25 20.80
CA ARG A 566 40.19 27.14 21.25
C ARG A 566 39.43 25.83 21.09
N ALA A 567 40.16 24.76 20.76
CA ALA A 567 39.61 23.42 20.65
C ALA A 567 40.11 22.56 21.82
N ARG A 568 39.22 21.77 22.44
CA ARG A 568 39.56 20.86 23.53
C ARG A 568 38.95 19.48 23.33
N LEU A 569 39.70 18.46 23.73
CA LEU A 569 39.22 17.08 23.75
C LEU A 569 38.42 16.82 25.02
N VAL A 570 37.31 16.12 24.86
CA VAL A 570 36.34 15.78 25.90
C VAL A 570 36.07 14.28 25.83
N PRO A 571 36.83 13.45 26.55
CA PRO A 571 36.56 12.02 26.66
C PRO A 571 35.29 11.76 27.47
N GLY A 572 34.59 10.67 27.13
CA GLY A 572 33.35 10.28 27.78
C GLY A 572 32.91 8.84 27.49
N LEU A 573 31.75 8.51 28.07
CA LEU A 573 31.03 7.25 27.96
C LEU A 573 29.58 7.53 27.57
N GLU A 574 28.99 6.62 26.80
CA GLU A 574 27.58 6.66 26.44
C GLU A 574 26.89 5.31 26.69
N LEU A 575 25.64 5.39 27.14
CA LEU A 575 24.71 4.28 27.22
C LEU A 575 23.40 4.69 26.53
N GLY A 576 22.96 3.93 25.54
CA GLY A 576 21.78 4.22 24.72
C GLY A 576 20.80 3.06 24.69
N LEU A 577 19.50 3.38 24.63
CA LEU A 577 18.42 2.45 24.37
C LEU A 577 17.86 2.75 22.97
N GLU A 578 17.95 1.77 22.07
CA GLU A 578 17.50 1.78 20.69
C GLU A 578 16.16 1.05 20.58
N ARG A 579 15.21 1.62 19.83
CA ARG A 579 13.99 0.93 19.38
C ARG A 579 14.14 0.63 17.89
#